data_AF-A0A6F8YT01-F1
#
_entry.id   AF-A0A6F8YT01-F1
#
_cell.length_a   1.000
_cell.length_b   1.000
_cell.length_c   1.000
_cell.angle_alpha   90.00
_cell.angle_beta   90.00
_cell.angle_gamma   90.00
#
_symmetry.space_group_name_H-M   'P 1'
#
loop_
_entity.id
_entity.type
_entity.pdbx_description
1 polymer ?
#
loop_
_entity_poly.entity_id
_entity_poly.type
_entity_poly.pdbx_seq_one_letter_code
_entity_poly.pdbx_strand_id
1 'polypeptide(L)'
;MAALHPSRVRPYVERFVLDGQSVRLTQAALETLAVVAYKQPVTRSRISAIRGVNCDGVIRTLTSRGLVEECGTEPESGAFLYRTTTLFLEKLGMNSVNDLPPLAPFLPDDVEEVADASSS
;
A
#
# COMPACT_ATOMS: atom_id res chain seq x y z
N MET A 1 8.82 8.32 16.29
CA MET A 1 8.78 7.11 15.45
C MET A 1 7.32 6.73 15.22
N ALA A 2 6.61 7.50 14.37
CA ALA A 2 5.15 7.40 14.25
C ALA A 2 4.76 6.33 13.22
N ALA A 3 4.13 5.27 13.71
CA ALA A 3 3.57 4.21 12.90
C ALA A 3 2.39 4.74 12.07
N LEU A 4 2.40 4.41 10.78
CA LEU A 4 1.35 4.65 9.82
C LEU A 4 0.01 4.11 10.39
N HIS A 5 -0.95 4.99 10.71
CA HIS A 5 -2.20 4.54 11.33
C HIS A 5 -3.13 3.91 10.26
N PRO A 6 -3.57 2.65 10.43
CA PRO A 6 -4.19 1.82 9.39
C PRO A 6 -5.54 2.33 8.81
N SER A 7 -6.21 3.30 9.44
CA SER A 7 -7.62 3.59 9.12
C SER A 7 -7.88 4.62 7.99
N ARG A 8 -6.85 5.20 7.34
CA ARG A 8 -7.04 6.43 6.52
C ARG A 8 -6.71 6.33 5.02
N VAL A 9 -6.35 5.16 4.50
CA VAL A 9 -6.23 4.90 3.03
C VAL A 9 -7.51 4.28 2.42
N ARG A 10 -8.58 4.18 3.22
CA ARG A 10 -9.72 3.29 2.97
C ARG A 10 -10.67 3.69 1.81
N PRO A 11 -10.99 4.97 1.51
CA PRO A 11 -12.10 5.27 0.59
C PRO A 11 -11.81 5.03 -0.90
N TYR A 12 -10.55 5.05 -1.35
CA TYR A 12 -10.19 4.73 -2.76
C TYR A 12 -10.05 3.24 -3.01
N VAL A 13 -9.69 2.51 -1.96
CA VAL A 13 -9.57 1.06 -1.99
C VAL A 13 -10.92 0.38 -1.69
N GLU A 14 -11.87 1.08 -1.06
CA GLU A 14 -13.23 0.57 -0.79
C GLU A 14 -14.08 0.37 -2.06
N ARG A 15 -13.83 1.10 -3.16
CA ARG A 15 -14.48 0.84 -4.46
C ARG A 15 -14.19 -0.59 -4.96
N PHE A 16 -13.10 -1.19 -4.50
CA PHE A 16 -12.65 -2.57 -4.78
C PHE A 16 -13.42 -3.64 -3.98
N VAL A 17 -14.08 -3.28 -2.89
CA VAL A 17 -14.69 -4.24 -1.93
C VAL A 17 -16.11 -4.67 -2.34
N LEU A 18 -16.71 -3.98 -3.31
CA LEU A 18 -18.13 -4.16 -3.67
C LEU A 18 -18.37 -4.96 -4.95
N ASP A 19 -17.36 -5.23 -5.77
CA ASP A 19 -17.57 -5.90 -7.06
C ASP A 19 -17.41 -7.44 -7.00
N GLY A 20 -18.52 -8.09 -6.65
CA GLY A 20 -19.07 -9.20 -7.42
C GLY A 20 -18.51 -10.62 -7.27
N GLN A 21 -17.21 -10.88 -7.39
CA GLN A 21 -16.73 -12.28 -7.59
C GLN A 21 -15.36 -12.64 -6.97
N SER A 22 -14.79 -11.80 -6.10
CA SER A 22 -13.54 -12.12 -5.42
C SER A 22 -13.67 -11.90 -3.92
N VAL A 23 -13.19 -12.86 -3.11
CA VAL A 23 -13.17 -12.78 -1.64
C VAL A 23 -12.69 -11.40 -1.23
N ARG A 24 -13.52 -10.63 -0.51
CA ARG A 24 -13.19 -9.27 -0.06
C ARG A 24 -11.79 -9.25 0.54
N LEU A 25 -10.95 -8.33 0.08
CA LEU A 25 -9.64 -8.13 0.69
C LEU A 25 -9.85 -7.60 2.11
N THR A 26 -9.04 -8.11 3.05
CA THR A 26 -9.03 -7.60 4.42
C THR A 26 -8.44 -6.19 4.44
N GLN A 27 -8.72 -5.43 5.50
CA GLN A 27 -8.15 -4.09 5.67
C GLN A 27 -6.61 -4.09 5.58
N ALA A 28 -5.96 -5.07 6.22
CA ALA A 28 -4.52 -5.24 6.14
C ALA A 28 -4.02 -5.48 4.70
N ALA A 29 -4.79 -6.21 3.88
CA ALA A 29 -4.47 -6.40 2.46
C ALA A 29 -4.64 -5.13 1.63
N LEU A 30 -5.67 -4.34 1.91
CA LEU A 30 -5.91 -3.06 1.26
C LEU A 30 -4.79 -2.05 1.56
N GLU A 31 -4.40 -1.96 2.82
CA GLU A 31 -3.32 -1.06 3.25
C GLU A 31 -1.97 -1.49 2.65
N THR A 32 -1.68 -2.80 2.56
CA THR A 32 -0.45 -3.28 1.94
C THR A 32 -0.47 -3.00 0.44
N LEU A 33 -1.60 -3.24 -0.22
CA LEU A 33 -1.77 -2.95 -1.64
C LEU A 33 -1.56 -1.45 -1.93
N ALA A 34 -2.08 -0.57 -1.08
CA ALA A 34 -1.85 0.87 -1.18
C ALA A 34 -0.35 1.21 -1.06
N VAL A 35 0.36 0.65 -0.08
CA VAL A 35 1.81 0.86 0.05
C VAL A 35 2.55 0.46 -1.22
N VAL A 36 2.23 -0.69 -1.81
CA VAL A 36 2.84 -1.13 -3.08
C VAL A 36 2.51 -0.13 -4.20
N ALA A 37 1.24 0.22 -4.40
CA ALA A 37 0.81 1.12 -5.47
C ALA A 37 1.52 2.49 -5.44
N TYR A 38 1.70 3.06 -4.24
CA TYR A 38 2.31 4.39 -4.08
C TYR A 38 3.84 4.39 -3.93
N LYS A 39 4.47 3.24 -3.63
CA LYS A 39 5.92 3.15 -3.39
C LYS A 39 6.66 2.26 -4.38
N GLN A 40 5.95 1.63 -5.32
CA GLN A 40 6.58 0.77 -6.32
C GLN A 40 7.66 1.50 -7.14
N PRO A 41 8.71 0.80 -7.57
CA PRO A 41 9.06 -0.57 -7.18
C PRO A 41 9.54 -0.63 -5.71
N VAL A 42 9.03 -1.59 -4.91
CA VAL A 42 9.30 -1.66 -3.46
C VAL A 42 9.56 -3.08 -2.95
N THR A 43 10.46 -3.23 -1.98
CA THR A 43 10.80 -4.52 -1.36
C THR A 43 9.83 -4.92 -0.24
N ARG A 44 9.71 -6.24 0.03
CA ARG A 44 8.92 -6.79 1.14
C ARG A 44 9.31 -6.22 2.51
N SER A 45 10.61 -6.06 2.76
CA SER A 45 11.14 -5.48 3.99
C SER A 45 10.69 -4.03 4.15
N ARG A 46 10.75 -3.22 3.08
CA ARG A 46 10.33 -1.82 3.10
C ARG A 46 8.81 -1.66 3.27
N ILE A 47 8.02 -2.54 2.66
CA ILE A 47 6.56 -2.60 2.89
C ILE A 47 6.28 -2.86 4.38
N SER A 48 6.92 -3.88 4.96
CA SER A 48 6.72 -4.25 6.38
C SER A 48 7.15 -3.11 7.32
N ALA A 49 8.24 -2.42 7.01
CA ALA A 49 8.71 -1.26 7.76
C ALA A 49 7.71 -0.10 7.74
N ILE A 50 7.12 0.22 6.57
CA ILE A 50 6.09 1.26 6.43
C ILE A 50 4.82 0.89 7.20
N ARG A 51 4.43 -0.38 7.15
CA ARG A 51 3.23 -0.90 7.83
C ARG A 51 3.41 -1.10 9.33
N GLY A 52 4.65 -1.15 9.81
CA GLY A 52 4.98 -1.45 11.21
C GLY A 52 4.66 -2.89 11.64
N VAL A 53 4.32 -3.79 10.70
CA VAL A 53 3.93 -5.19 10.95
C VAL A 53 4.39 -6.10 9.81
N ASN A 54 4.51 -7.40 10.08
CA ASN A 54 4.87 -8.39 9.06
C ASN A 54 3.79 -8.47 7.96
N CYS A 55 4.20 -8.35 6.70
CA CYS A 55 3.33 -8.33 5.53
C CYS A 55 3.45 -9.57 4.61
N ASP A 56 4.24 -10.59 4.95
CA ASP A 56 4.57 -11.71 4.05
C ASP A 56 3.34 -12.48 3.56
N GLY A 57 2.44 -12.87 4.48
CA GLY A 57 1.22 -13.59 4.12
C GLY A 57 0.27 -12.75 3.26
N VAL A 58 0.26 -11.44 3.48
CA VAL A 58 -0.54 -10.49 2.71
C VAL A 58 0.02 -10.34 1.29
N ILE A 59 1.34 -10.15 1.16
CA ILE A 59 2.00 -10.06 -0.15
C ILE A 59 1.79 -11.34 -0.96
N ARG A 60 1.95 -12.51 -0.33
CA ARG A 60 1.66 -13.79 -0.99
C ARG A 60 0.22 -13.87 -1.50
N THR A 61 -0.74 -13.38 -0.70
CA THR A 61 -2.16 -13.35 -1.08
C THR A 61 -2.43 -12.39 -2.24
N LEU A 62 -1.83 -11.21 -2.22
CA LEU A 62 -1.99 -10.21 -3.29
C LEU A 62 -1.35 -10.71 -4.60
N THR A 63 -0.20 -11.38 -4.52
CA THR A 63 0.45 -12.00 -5.68
C THR A 63 -0.34 -13.19 -6.21
N SER A 64 -0.85 -14.08 -5.36
CA SER A 64 -1.69 -15.21 -5.82
C SER A 64 -2.99 -14.76 -6.48
N ARG A 65 -3.47 -13.56 -6.15
CA ARG A 65 -4.65 -12.93 -6.75
C ARG A 65 -4.31 -12.07 -7.97
N GLY A 66 -3.05 -12.00 -8.36
CA GLY A 66 -2.59 -11.23 -9.51
C GLY A 66 -2.73 -9.71 -9.36
N LEU A 67 -2.80 -9.18 -8.13
CA LEU A 67 -2.88 -7.72 -7.89
C LEU A 67 -1.51 -7.07 -7.76
N VAL A 68 -0.52 -7.86 -7.36
CA VAL A 68 0.87 -7.46 -7.19
C VAL A 68 1.77 -8.50 -7.85
N GLU A 69 2.85 -8.07 -8.49
CA GLU A 69 3.82 -8.95 -9.14
C GLU A 69 5.25 -8.56 -8.78
N GLU A 70 6.18 -9.50 -8.96
CA GLU A 70 7.61 -9.24 -8.88
C GLU A 70 8.07 -8.56 -10.18
N CYS A 71 8.89 -7.53 -10.06
CA CYS A 71 9.36 -6.72 -11.19
C CYS A 71 10.88 -6.59 -11.28
N GLY A 72 11.59 -7.47 -10.58
CA GLY A 72 13.06 -7.51 -10.55
C GLY A 72 13.59 -7.64 -9.13
N THR A 73 14.86 -7.32 -8.97
CA THR A 73 15.56 -7.35 -7.68
C THR A 73 16.22 -6.01 -7.40
N GLU A 74 16.25 -5.62 -6.14
CA GLU A 74 16.96 -4.43 -5.67
C GLU A 74 18.47 -4.67 -5.80
N PRO A 75 19.22 -3.76 -6.46
CA PRO A 75 20.61 -4.02 -6.82
C PRO A 75 21.55 -4.17 -5.61
N GLU A 76 21.26 -3.46 -4.51
CA GLU A 76 22.10 -3.47 -3.31
C GLU A 76 21.88 -4.72 -2.45
N SER A 77 20.63 -5.14 -2.28
CA SER A 77 20.26 -6.24 -1.37
C SER A 77 19.98 -7.57 -2.08
N GLY A 78 19.74 -7.54 -3.39
CA GLY A 78 19.21 -8.67 -4.16
C GLY A 78 17.75 -9.02 -3.83
N ALA A 79 17.06 -8.23 -3.00
CA ALA A 79 15.68 -8.50 -2.58
C ALA A 79 14.69 -8.29 -3.73
N PHE A 80 13.65 -9.12 -3.80
CA PHE A 80 12.59 -8.95 -4.80
C PHE A 80 11.87 -7.60 -4.65
N LEU A 81 11.68 -6.94 -5.79
CA LEU A 81 10.90 -5.71 -5.94
C LEU A 81 9.48 -6.05 -6.41
N TYR A 82 8.50 -5.40 -5.81
CA TYR A 82 7.08 -5.59 -6.10
C TYR A 82 6.45 -4.34 -6.69
N ARG A 83 5.49 -4.54 -7.60
CA ARG A 83 4.63 -3.51 -8.20
C ARG A 83 3.20 -4.01 -8.36
N THR A 84 2.25 -3.11 -8.57
CA THR A 84 0.88 -3.47 -8.97
C THR A 84 0.84 -3.94 -10.42
N THR A 85 -0.09 -4.85 -10.72
CA THR A 85 -0.30 -5.39 -12.07
C THR A 85 -1.27 -4.54 -12.89
N THR A 86 -1.43 -4.88 -14.17
CA THR A 86 -2.51 -4.33 -15.01
C THR A 86 -3.90 -4.68 -14.46
N LEU A 87 -4.08 -5.89 -13.90
CA LEU A 87 -5.36 -6.31 -13.29
C LEU A 87 -5.77 -5.38 -12.14
N PHE A 88 -4.81 -4.87 -11.37
CA PHE A 88 -5.09 -3.86 -10.35
C PHE A 88 -5.65 -2.57 -10.96
N LEU A 89 -5.03 -2.07 -12.03
CA LEU A 89 -5.46 -0.85 -12.72
C LEU A 89 -6.83 -1.00 -13.37
N GLU A 90 -7.07 -2.13 -14.05
CA GLU A 90 -8.36 -2.47 -14.65
C GLU A 90 -9.48 -2.47 -13.61
N LYS A 91 -9.22 -3.08 -12.45
CA LYS A 91 -10.19 -3.10 -11.35
C LYS A 91 -10.40 -1.75 -10.68
N LEU A 92 -9.42 -0.84 -10.76
CA LEU A 92 -9.53 0.52 -10.27
C LEU A 92 -10.17 1.48 -11.31
N GLY A 93 -10.35 1.01 -12.55
CA GLY A 93 -10.81 1.84 -13.66
C GLY A 93 -9.79 2.91 -14.07
N MET A 94 -8.50 2.63 -13.87
CA MET A 94 -7.40 3.55 -14.18
C MET A 94 -6.54 3.02 -15.34
N ASN A 95 -5.91 3.94 -16.07
CA ASN A 95 -5.00 3.58 -17.17
C ASN A 95 -3.55 3.48 -16.69
N SER A 96 -3.20 4.22 -15.63
CA SER A 96 -1.84 4.27 -15.10
C SER A 96 -1.81 4.42 -13.58
N VAL A 97 -0.75 3.90 -12.96
CA VAL A 97 -0.44 4.17 -11.55
C VAL A 97 -0.12 5.64 -11.28
N ASN A 98 0.26 6.40 -12.32
CA ASN A 98 0.49 7.85 -12.20
C ASN A 98 -0.82 8.63 -12.04
N ASP A 99 -1.97 8.00 -12.35
CA ASP A 99 -3.30 8.60 -12.17
C ASP A 99 -3.80 8.41 -10.74
N LEU A 100 -3.04 7.73 -9.88
CA LEU A 100 -3.36 7.59 -8.47
C LEU A 100 -3.35 8.97 -7.81
N PRO A 101 -4.41 9.33 -7.06
CA PRO A 101 -4.48 10.64 -6.45
C PRO A 101 -3.41 10.77 -5.37
N PRO A 102 -2.84 11.97 -5.15
CA PRO A 102 -1.82 12.15 -4.13
C PRO A 102 -2.39 11.79 -2.76
N LEU A 103 -1.53 11.26 -1.87
CA LEU A 103 -1.93 10.91 -0.50
C LEU A 103 -2.35 12.15 0.32
N ALA A 104 -1.81 13.33 0.00
CA ALA A 104 -1.96 14.57 0.76
C ALA A 104 -3.42 15.09 0.90
N PRO A 105 -4.25 15.22 -0.15
CA PRO A 105 -5.64 15.69 -0.02
C PRO A 105 -6.58 14.76 0.77
N PHE A 106 -6.11 13.59 1.21
CA PHE A 106 -6.88 12.67 2.07
C PHE A 106 -6.34 12.59 3.51
N LEU A 107 -5.31 13.37 3.81
CA LEU A 107 -4.88 13.62 5.18
C LEU A 107 -5.81 14.69 5.78
N PRO A 108 -6.33 14.52 7.01
CA PRO A 108 -7.00 15.62 7.70
C PRO A 108 -6.01 16.79 7.88
N ASP A 109 -6.52 18.02 7.86
CA ASP A 109 -5.72 19.25 8.09
C ASP A 109 -5.09 19.28 9.50
N ASP A 110 -5.56 18.46 10.44
CA ASP A 110 -5.07 18.37 11.81
C ASP A 110 -3.83 17.47 11.92
N VAL A 111 -2.73 17.90 11.30
CA VAL A 111 -1.40 17.53 11.77
C VAL A 111 -0.87 18.70 12.60
N GLU A 112 -1.27 18.75 13.88
CA GLU A 112 -0.49 19.56 14.82
C GLU A 112 0.94 19.02 14.81
N GLU A 113 1.83 19.89 14.36
CA GLU A 113 3.27 19.75 14.43
C GLU A 113 3.63 19.32 15.85
N VAL A 114 4.08 18.06 16.01
CA VAL A 114 4.76 17.64 17.24
C VAL A 114 6.14 18.31 17.25
N ALA A 115 6.12 19.61 17.54
CA ALA A 115 7.27 20.37 17.98
C ALA A 115 7.47 20.10 19.48
N ASP A 116 8.68 19.67 19.79
CA ASP A 116 9.40 19.72 21.06
C ASP A 116 8.63 19.89 22.37
N ALA A 117 8.80 18.94 23.28
CA ALA A 117 8.98 19.27 24.69
C ALA A 117 9.97 18.30 25.33
N SER A 118 11.24 18.71 25.29
CA SER A 118 12.19 18.48 26.37
C SER A 118 11.61 18.98 27.71
N SER A 119 12.04 18.36 28.82
CA SER A 119 11.75 18.72 30.23
C SER A 119 10.31 18.39 30.72
N SER A 120 10.11 17.72 31.86
CA SER A 120 10.84 17.70 33.15
C SER A 120 10.88 16.31 33.79
#